data_AF-A0A9D4S450-F1
#
_entry.id   AF-A0A9D4S450-F1
#
_cell.length_a   1.000
_cell.length_b   1.000
_cell.length_c   1.000
_cell.angle_alpha   90.00
_cell.angle_beta   90.00
_cell.angle_gamma   90.00
#
_symmetry.space_group_name_H-M   'P 1'
#
loop_
_entity.id
_entity.type
_entity.pdbx_description
1 polymer ?
#
loop_
_entity_poly.entity_id
_entity_poly.type
_entity_poly.pdbx_seq_one_letter_code
_entity_poly.pdbx_strand_id
1 'polypeptide(L)'
;MCVMVGVCYRLLKPVKTVLARRNKKKKDNPIPMPPTFENFNELVSGLERVCQCLHRSASSLDPIYLGLDLGTLSLAEHMPGDQEKDVAKEVWKKVEAGYQQSVLEITELLHKKLQYLGGLHL
;
A
#
# COMPACT_ATOMS: atom_id res chain seq x y z
N MET A 1 4.26 6.01 -7.76
CA MET A 1 4.61 7.13 -6.84
C MET A 1 5.73 6.76 -5.84
N CYS A 2 5.65 5.68 -5.06
CA CYS A 2 6.70 5.34 -4.06
C CYS A 2 8.13 5.31 -4.65
N VAL A 3 8.31 4.77 -5.86
CA VAL A 3 9.61 4.75 -6.55
C VAL A 3 10.17 6.15 -6.78
N MET A 4 9.33 7.08 -7.26
CA MET A 4 9.73 8.46 -7.49
C MET A 4 10.12 9.16 -6.20
N VAL A 5 9.35 8.98 -5.13
CA VAL A 5 9.69 9.52 -3.80
C VAL A 5 11.01 8.95 -3.29
N GLY A 6 11.27 7.65 -3.52
CA GLY A 6 12.55 7.03 -3.23
C GLY A 6 13.73 7.58 -4.01
N VAL A 7 13.53 7.97 -5.28
CA VAL A 7 14.55 8.68 -6.08
C VAL A 7 14.80 10.07 -5.51
N CYS A 8 13.74 10.84 -5.24
CA CYS A 8 13.85 12.16 -4.64
C CYS A 8 14.55 12.12 -3.28
N TYR A 9 14.25 11.14 -2.42
CA TYR A 9 14.93 10.94 -1.14
C TYR A 9 16.45 10.76 -1.32
N ARG A 10 16.86 9.91 -2.27
CA ARG A 10 18.28 9.66 -2.56
C ARG A 10 19.01 10.90 -3.07
N LEU A 11 18.31 11.81 -3.75
CA LEU A 11 18.86 13.09 -4.20
C LEU A 11 18.90 14.14 -3.07
N LEU A 12 17.84 14.23 -2.28
CA LEU A 12 17.67 15.28 -1.27
C LEU A 12 18.43 15.00 0.03
N LYS A 13 18.52 13.74 0.48
CA LYS A 13 19.20 13.38 1.74
C LYS A 13 20.68 13.80 1.79
N PRO A 14 21.50 13.54 0.75
CA PRO A 14 22.88 14.01 0.72
C PRO A 14 22.97 15.54 0.76
N VAL A 15 22.12 16.24 -0.01
CA VAL A 15 22.10 17.71 -0.06
C VAL A 15 21.77 18.30 1.30
N LYS A 16 20.73 17.78 1.98
CA LYS A 16 20.35 18.17 3.35
C LYS A 16 21.51 17.95 4.32
N THR A 17 22.17 16.80 4.23
CA THR A 17 23.30 16.44 5.10
C THR A 17 24.50 17.37 4.91
N VAL A 18 24.86 17.69 3.67
CA VAL A 18 25.96 18.60 3.35
C VAL A 18 25.64 20.02 3.83
N LEU A 19 24.42 20.51 3.62
CA LEU A 19 23.99 21.83 4.06
C LEU A 19 24.00 21.93 5.60
N ALA A 20 23.45 20.93 6.30
CA ALA A 20 23.47 20.87 7.75
C ALA A 20 24.90 20.86 8.31
N ARG A 21 25.82 20.10 7.69
CA ARG A 21 27.25 20.11 8.06
C ARG A 21 27.89 21.48 7.83
N ARG A 22 27.55 22.17 6.73
CA ARG A 22 28.07 23.50 6.43
C ARG A 22 27.61 24.54 7.44
N ASN A 23 26.34 24.51 7.82
CA ASN A 23 25.76 25.40 8.83
C ASN A 23 26.36 25.17 10.22
N LYS A 24 26.66 23.91 10.59
CA LYS A 24 27.39 23.61 11.83
C LYS A 24 28.79 24.23 11.87
N LYS A 25 29.47 24.34 10.72
CA LYS A 25 30.81 24.95 10.60
C LYS A 25 30.77 26.49 10.54
N LYS A 26 29.72 27.08 9.97
CA LYS A 26 29.52 28.53 9.83
C LYS A 26 28.49 29.05 10.84
N LYS A 27 28.84 29.01 12.13
CA LYS A 27 27.94 29.37 13.24
C LYS A 27 27.43 30.82 13.16
N ASP A 28 28.23 31.75 12.65
CA ASP A 28 27.88 33.18 12.59
C ASP A 28 26.95 33.58 11.44
N ASN A 29 26.75 32.72 10.43
CA ASN A 29 25.84 33.03 9.33
C ASN A 29 25.30 31.75 8.67
N PRO A 30 24.36 31.04 9.33
CA PRO A 30 23.80 29.81 8.80
C PRO A 30 22.92 30.08 7.57
N ILE A 31 23.02 29.21 6.56
CA ILE A 31 22.14 29.23 5.39
C ILE A 31 20.78 28.65 5.78
N PRO A 32 19.65 29.34 5.54
CA PRO A 32 18.32 28.80 5.81
C PRO A 32 18.10 27.45 5.11
N MET A 33 17.43 26.52 5.78
CA MET A 33 17.08 25.24 5.17
C MET A 33 16.00 25.46 4.10
N PRO A 34 16.18 24.94 2.88
CA PRO A 34 15.15 25.02 1.85
C PRO A 34 13.82 24.38 2.31
N PRO A 35 12.68 25.02 2.04
CA PRO A 35 11.36 24.48 2.39
C PRO A 35 11.06 23.16 1.66
N THR A 36 11.76 22.88 0.56
CA THR A 36 11.68 21.61 -0.17
C THR A 36 11.89 20.38 0.72
N PHE A 37 12.70 20.48 1.78
CA PHE A 37 12.89 19.34 2.70
C PHE A 37 11.65 19.07 3.57
N GLU A 38 10.96 20.12 4.03
CA GLU A 38 9.72 20.01 4.78
C GLU A 38 8.58 19.56 3.86
N ASN A 39 8.42 20.19 2.70
CA ASN A 39 7.42 19.80 1.70
C ASN A 39 7.59 18.34 1.26
N PHE A 40 8.83 17.84 1.18
CA PHE A 40 9.08 16.45 0.88
C PHE A 40 8.62 15.52 2.03
N ASN A 41 8.87 15.88 3.29
CA ASN A 41 8.39 15.12 4.44
C ASN A 41 6.85 15.13 4.53
N GLU A 42 6.20 16.24 4.19
CA GLU A 42 4.74 16.32 4.08
C GLU A 42 4.20 15.40 2.98
N LEU A 43 4.85 15.37 1.82
CA LEU A 43 4.50 14.45 0.73
C LEU A 43 4.63 12.98 1.17
N VAL A 44 5.73 12.61 1.85
CA VAL A 44 5.92 11.25 2.38
C VAL A 44 4.79 10.92 3.37
N SER A 45 4.50 11.82 4.32
CA SER A 45 3.43 11.64 5.31
C SER A 45 2.05 11.48 4.67
N GLY A 46 1.76 12.24 3.61
CA GLY A 46 0.52 12.13 2.86
C GLY A 46 0.38 10.76 2.19
N LEU A 47 1.46 10.27 1.57
CA LEU A 47 1.48 8.94 0.96
C LEU A 47 1.37 7.81 1.97
N GLU A 48 2.03 7.93 3.13
CA GLU A 48 1.87 6.98 4.23
C GLU A 48 0.42 6.92 4.67
N ARG A 49 -0.24 8.06 4.87
CA ARG A 49 -1.63 8.13 5.30
C ARG A 49 -2.57 7.45 4.29
N VAL A 50 -2.40 7.71 3.00
CA VAL A 50 -3.16 7.03 1.94
C VAL A 50 -2.89 5.52 1.95
N CYS A 51 -1.64 5.10 2.09
CA CYS A 51 -1.26 3.70 2.11
C CYS A 51 -1.79 2.98 3.37
N GLN A 52 -1.83 3.65 4.53
CA GLN A 52 -2.44 3.15 5.76
C GLN A 52 -3.95 2.98 5.61
N CYS A 53 -4.63 3.96 5.01
CA CYS A 53 -6.07 3.86 4.73
C CYS A 53 -6.35 2.65 3.82
N LEU A 54 -5.62 2.52 2.71
CA LEU A 54 -5.76 1.39 1.79
C LEU A 54 -5.47 0.05 2.48
N HIS A 55 -4.41 -0.02 3.29
CA HIS A 55 -4.08 -1.24 4.03
C HIS A 55 -5.21 -1.63 4.99
N ARG A 56 -5.75 -0.67 5.76
CA ARG A 56 -6.87 -0.95 6.67
C ARG A 56 -8.11 -1.42 5.91
N SER A 57 -8.43 -0.78 4.78
CA SER A 57 -9.55 -1.20 3.95
C SER A 57 -9.35 -2.62 3.38
N ALA A 58 -8.16 -2.93 2.86
CA ALA A 58 -7.83 -4.27 2.38
C ALA A 58 -7.92 -5.32 3.50
N SER A 59 -7.34 -5.04 4.67
CA SER A 59 -7.42 -5.95 5.83
C SER A 59 -8.83 -6.10 6.39
N SER A 60 -9.73 -5.13 6.21
CA SER A 60 -11.13 -5.26 6.61
C SER A 60 -11.97 -6.10 5.65
N LEU A 61 -11.49 -6.32 4.42
CA LEU A 61 -12.14 -7.18 3.45
C LEU A 61 -11.84 -8.67 3.71
N ASP A 62 -10.67 -8.98 4.27
CA ASP A 62 -10.23 -10.35 4.57
C ASP A 62 -11.28 -11.15 5.40
N PRO A 63 -11.85 -10.61 6.49
CA PRO A 63 -12.90 -11.29 7.26
C PRO A 63 -14.22 -11.45 6.51
N ILE A 64 -14.52 -10.52 5.59
CA ILE A 64 -15.76 -10.53 4.79
C ILE A 64 -15.66 -11.65 3.74
N TYR A 65 -14.49 -11.81 3.11
CA TYR A 65 -14.25 -12.88 2.13
C TYR A 65 -14.08 -14.27 2.78
N LEU A 66 -13.60 -14.34 4.03
CA LEU A 66 -13.61 -15.59 4.81
C LEU A 66 -15.02 -16.02 5.25
N GLY A 67 -15.98 -15.09 5.33
CA GLY A 67 -17.38 -15.36 5.68
C GLY A 67 -18.31 -15.55 4.48
N LEU A 68 -17.84 -15.28 3.26
CA LEU A 68 -18.62 -15.42 2.03
C LEU A 68 -18.54 -16.87 1.52
N ASP A 69 -19.53 -17.70 1.85
CA ASP A 69 -19.76 -18.95 1.13
C ASP A 69 -20.38 -18.64 -0.25
N LEU A 70 -19.52 -18.34 -1.24
CA LEU A 70 -19.94 -18.07 -2.61
C LEU A 70 -20.59 -19.32 -3.26
N GLY A 71 -20.46 -20.50 -2.65
CA GLY A 71 -21.19 -21.71 -3.05
C GLY A 71 -22.70 -21.62 -2.85
N THR A 72 -23.17 -20.69 -2.01
CA THR A 72 -24.60 -20.39 -1.83
C THR A 72 -25.15 -19.39 -2.86
N LEU A 73 -24.28 -18.66 -3.57
CA LEU A 73 -24.68 -17.80 -4.69
C LEU A 73 -25.04 -18.69 -5.89
N SER A 74 -26.30 -19.10 -5.95
CA SER A 74 -26.82 -19.88 -7.06
C SER A 74 -26.76 -19.06 -8.35
N LEU A 75 -25.86 -19.42 -9.28
CA LEU A 75 -25.95 -19.00 -10.68
C LEU A 75 -27.09 -19.72 -11.42
N ALA A 76 -27.81 -20.60 -10.73
CA ALA A 76 -28.48 -21.75 -11.31
C ALA A 76 -29.87 -21.97 -10.70
N GLU A 77 -30.65 -20.90 -10.45
CA GLU A 77 -32.09 -21.07 -10.15
C GLU A 77 -32.85 -21.79 -11.29
N HIS A 78 -32.25 -21.90 -12.49
CA HIS A 78 -32.87 -22.50 -13.67
C HIS A 78 -32.02 -23.55 -14.44
N MET A 79 -30.91 -24.07 -13.89
CA MET A 79 -30.09 -25.06 -14.62
C MET A 79 -30.58 -26.50 -14.40
N PRO A 80 -30.86 -27.28 -15.47
CA PRO A 80 -31.42 -28.62 -15.37
C PRO A 80 -30.32 -29.68 -15.22
N GLY A 81 -29.90 -29.99 -13.99
CA GLY A 81 -29.09 -31.19 -13.70
C GLY A 81 -28.12 -31.03 -12.53
N ASP A 82 -27.87 -32.13 -11.79
CA ASP A 82 -26.95 -32.13 -10.63
C ASP A 82 -25.49 -31.88 -11.03
N GLN A 83 -25.06 -32.32 -12.23
CA GLN A 83 -23.69 -32.09 -12.71
C GLN A 83 -23.39 -30.59 -12.97
N GLU A 84 -24.34 -29.83 -13.52
CA GLU A 84 -24.14 -28.40 -13.76
C GLU A 84 -24.09 -27.60 -12.46
N LYS A 85 -24.80 -28.04 -11.42
CA LYS A 85 -24.72 -27.47 -10.07
C LYS A 85 -23.36 -27.73 -9.43
N ASP A 86 -22.77 -28.91 -9.62
CA ASP A 86 -21.44 -29.22 -9.11
C ASP A 86 -20.35 -28.40 -9.82
N VAL A 87 -20.44 -28.25 -11.14
CA VAL A 87 -19.53 -27.37 -11.91
C VAL A 87 -19.63 -25.91 -11.45
N ALA A 88 -20.85 -25.40 -11.23
CA ALA A 88 -21.05 -24.04 -10.75
C ALA A 88 -20.43 -23.82 -9.35
N LYS A 89 -20.58 -24.79 -8.44
CA LYS A 89 -19.92 -24.76 -7.11
C LYS A 89 -18.40 -24.74 -7.23
N GLU A 90 -17.81 -25.55 -8.10
CA GLU A 90 -16.36 -25.55 -8.32
C GLU A 90 -15.86 -24.22 -8.89
N VAL A 91 -16.61 -23.61 -9.81
CA VAL A 91 -16.28 -22.29 -10.36
C VAL A 91 -16.29 -21.24 -9.24
N TRP A 92 -17.34 -21.22 -8.40
CA TRP A 92 -17.41 -20.28 -7.28
C TRP A 92 -16.29 -20.47 -6.26
N LYS A 93 -15.94 -21.71 -5.94
CA LYS A 93 -14.81 -22.02 -5.06
C LYS A 93 -13.48 -21.50 -5.61
N LYS A 94 -13.26 -21.60 -6.93
CA LYS A 94 -12.06 -21.04 -7.58
C LYS A 94 -12.06 -19.52 -7.56
N VAL A 95 -13.22 -18.90 -7.78
CA VAL A 95 -13.38 -17.44 -7.69
C VAL A 95 -13.07 -16.98 -6.27
N GLU A 96 -13.64 -17.61 -5.25
CA GLU A 96 -13.40 -17.33 -3.84
C GLU A 96 -11.89 -17.39 -3.50
N ALA A 97 -11.24 -18.49 -3.85
CA ALA A 97 -9.81 -18.68 -3.63
C ALA A 97 -8.96 -17.62 -4.34
N GLY A 98 -9.34 -17.23 -5.57
CA GLY A 98 -8.67 -16.17 -6.31
C GLY A 98 -8.81 -14.79 -5.65
N TYR A 99 -9.98 -14.48 -5.11
CA TYR A 99 -10.22 -13.25 -4.35
C TYR A 99 -9.42 -13.23 -3.05
N GLN A 100 -9.46 -14.32 -2.26
CA GLN A 100 -8.70 -14.44 -1.02
C GLN A 100 -7.20 -14.24 -1.27
N GLN A 101 -6.64 -14.92 -2.28
CA GLN A 101 -5.23 -14.77 -2.65
C GLN A 101 -4.90 -13.33 -3.05
N SER A 102 -5.75 -12.69 -3.85
CA SER A 102 -5.55 -11.30 -4.29
C SER A 102 -5.55 -10.31 -3.11
N VAL A 103 -6.45 -10.49 -2.14
CA VAL A 103 -6.54 -9.65 -0.94
C VAL A 103 -5.28 -9.79 -0.09
N LEU A 104 -4.78 -11.01 0.10
CA LEU A 104 -3.53 -11.28 0.82
C LEU A 104 -2.34 -10.58 0.16
N GLU A 105 -2.18 -10.74 -1.16
CA GLU A 105 -1.08 -10.13 -1.92
C GLU A 105 -1.13 -8.60 -1.88
N ILE A 106 -2.31 -8.01 -2.03
CA ILE A 106 -2.50 -6.56 -1.95
C ILE A 106 -2.18 -6.05 -0.54
N THR A 107 -2.64 -6.75 0.50
CA THR A 107 -2.37 -6.37 1.90
C THR A 107 -0.88 -6.43 2.21
N GLU A 108 -0.19 -7.50 1.81
CA GLU A 108 1.26 -7.64 1.99
C GLU A 108 2.02 -6.56 1.21
N LEU A 109 1.62 -6.28 -0.03
CA LEU A 109 2.22 -5.23 -0.84
C LEU A 109 2.07 -3.85 -0.19
N LEU A 110 0.88 -3.53 0.32
CA LEU A 110 0.63 -2.27 1.04
C LEU A 110 1.46 -2.19 2.31
N HIS A 111 1.62 -3.30 3.04
CA HIS A 111 2.47 -3.36 4.23
C HIS A 111 3.94 -3.05 3.89
N LYS A 112 4.48 -3.69 2.85
CA LYS A 112 5.85 -3.42 2.36
C LYS A 112 6.03 -1.96 1.92
N LYS A 113 5.02 -1.37 1.27
CA LYS A 113 5.04 0.05 0.87
C LYS A 113 5.07 0.97 2.08
N LEU A 114 4.31 0.67 3.14
CA LEU A 114 4.33 1.44 4.39
C LEU A 114 5.70 1.40 5.07
N GLN A 115 6.29 0.22 5.21
CA GLN A 115 7.63 0.07 5.76
C GLN A 115 8.66 0.86 4.94
N TYR A 116 8.55 0.81 3.61
CA TYR A 116 9.44 1.56 2.73
C TYR A 116 9.29 3.07 2.91
N LEU A 117 8.06 3.60 2.91
CA LEU A 117 7.79 5.03 3.07
C LEU A 117 8.29 5.57 4.43
N GLY A 118 8.13 4.79 5.51
CA GLY A 118 8.63 5.15 6.84
C GLY A 118 10.15 5.36 6.90
N GLY A 119 10.90 4.78 5.96
CA GLY A 119 12.34 4.97 5.82
C GLY A 119 12.75 6.21 5.02
N LEU A 120 11.80 6.96 4.44
CA LEU A 120 12.09 8.04 3.49
C LEU A 120 11.95 9.44 4.09
N HIS A 121 11.77 9.62 5.39
CA HIS A 121 11.82 10.96 5.96
C HIS A 121 13.24 11.53 5.97
N LEU A 122 13.38 12.78 5.49
CA LEU A 122 14.63 13.54 5.42
C LEU A 122 15.00 14.15 6.76
#